data_AF-A0A8X8ZV34-F1
#
_entry.id   AF-A0A8X8ZV34-F1
#
_cell.length_a   1.000
_cell.length_b   1.000
_cell.length_c   1.000
_cell.angle_alpha   90.00
_cell.angle_beta   90.00
_cell.angle_gamma   90.00
#
_symmetry.space_group_name_H-M   'P 1'
#
loop_
_entity.id
_entity.type
_entity.pdbx_description
1 polymer ?
#
loop_
_entity_poly.entity_id
_entity_poly.type
_entity_poly.pdbx_seq_one_letter_code
_entity_poly.pdbx_strand_id
1 'polypeptide(L)'
;MASTLSKWLVDPKRNPLAALHMKTIKTRLSRYGLRYDDLHDPMYDLDIKEALNRLPKQVVDARNQRLKRAMDLSMKHEYLLEDLQAMQTPFRPYLQEMLALVSASCDLYSLYRMKCSYLC
;
A
#
# COMPACT_ATOMS: atom_id res chain seq x y z
N MET A 1 17.52 9.59 9.80
CA MET A 1 18.60 8.65 9.40
C MET A 1 18.43 7.37 10.21
N ALA A 2 17.81 6.32 9.65
CA ALA A 2 17.63 5.06 10.36
C ALA A 2 19.00 4.42 10.65
N SER A 3 19.27 4.09 11.92
CA SER A 3 20.54 3.52 12.39
C SER A 3 20.88 2.21 11.67
N THR A 4 22.16 1.88 11.52
CA THR A 4 22.63 0.67 10.82
C THR A 4 21.98 -0.62 11.36
N LEU A 5 21.68 -0.64 12.67
CA LEU A 5 20.96 -1.71 13.35
C LEU A 5 19.50 -1.84 12.89
N SER A 6 18.79 -0.71 12.74
CA SER A 6 17.40 -0.72 12.27
C SER A 6 17.26 -1.24 10.84
N LYS A 7 18.22 -0.89 9.96
CA LYS A 7 18.29 -1.45 8.59
C LYS A 7 18.52 -2.96 8.64
N TRP A 8 19.46 -3.41 9.47
CA TRP A 8 19.72 -4.84 9.64
C TRP A 8 18.47 -5.62 10.10
N LEU A 9 17.65 -5.04 10.98
CA LEU A 9 16.43 -5.66 11.47
C LEU A 9 15.35 -5.82 10.38
N VAL A 10 15.16 -4.79 9.55
CA VAL A 10 14.05 -4.69 8.58
C VAL A 10 14.40 -5.28 7.21
N ASP A 11 15.68 -5.26 6.83
CA ASP A 11 16.12 -5.68 5.49
C ASP A 11 15.92 -7.20 5.28
N PRO A 12 15.09 -7.63 4.31
CA PRO A 12 14.83 -9.06 4.05
C PRO A 12 16.05 -9.79 3.48
N LYS A 13 17.07 -9.05 3.02
CA LYS A 13 18.35 -9.62 2.56
C LYS A 13 19.30 -9.95 3.71
N ARG A 14 19.15 -9.29 4.85
CA ARG A 14 20.07 -9.40 6.01
C ARG A 14 19.47 -10.23 7.14
N ASN A 15 18.15 -10.16 7.33
CA ASN A 15 17.44 -10.87 8.38
C ASN A 15 16.57 -12.01 7.81
N PRO A 16 16.81 -13.29 8.19
CA PRO A 16 16.01 -14.41 7.72
C PRO A 16 14.54 -14.35 8.20
N LEU A 17 14.26 -13.74 9.35
CA LEU A 17 12.89 -13.58 9.85
C LEU A 17 12.10 -12.60 8.99
N ALA A 18 12.73 -11.49 8.59
CA ALA A 18 12.13 -10.53 7.67
C ALA A 18 11.88 -11.16 6.28
N ALA A 19 12.79 -12.01 5.81
CA ALA A 19 12.60 -12.77 4.57
C ALA A 19 11.41 -13.72 4.64
N LEU A 20 11.25 -14.44 5.75
CA LEU A 20 10.12 -15.34 5.99
C LEU A 20 8.79 -14.57 6.03
N HIS A 21 8.77 -13.43 6.71
CA HIS A 21 7.61 -12.55 6.76
C HIS A 21 7.21 -12.07 5.37
N MET A 22 8.17 -11.55 4.59
CA MET A 22 7.94 -11.09 3.22
C MET A 22 7.42 -12.23 2.33
N LYS A 23 8.00 -13.44 2.43
CA LYS A 23 7.55 -14.62 1.69
C LYS A 23 6.10 -15.00 2.05
N THR A 24 5.76 -14.96 3.33
CA THR A 24 4.41 -15.27 3.84
C THR A 24 3.38 -14.26 3.35
N ILE A 25 3.71 -12.97 3.33
CA ILE A 25 2.83 -11.94 2.77
C ILE A 25 2.67 -12.15 1.26
N LYS A 26 3.77 -12.40 0.55
CA LYS A 26 3.75 -12.64 -0.91
C LYS A 26 2.79 -13.77 -1.26
N THR A 27 2.91 -14.91 -0.59
CA THR A 27 2.06 -16.08 -0.89
C THR A 27 0.59 -15.80 -0.58
N ARG A 28 0.29 -15.14 0.55
CA ARG A 28 -1.09 -14.78 0.92
C ARG A 28 -1.72 -13.80 -0.07
N LEU A 29 -1.00 -12.77 -0.50
CA LEU A 29 -1.48 -11.80 -1.47
C LEU A 29 -1.66 -12.41 -2.86
N SER A 30 -0.73 -13.26 -3.30
CA SER A 30 -0.83 -13.96 -4.59
C SER A 30 -2.06 -14.87 -4.67
N ARG A 31 -2.42 -15.57 -3.58
CA ARG A 31 -3.61 -16.43 -3.51
C ARG A 31 -4.92 -15.69 -3.81
N TYR A 32 -5.05 -14.45 -3.34
CA TYR A 32 -6.22 -13.60 -3.59
C TYR A 32 -6.05 -12.66 -4.80
N GLY A 33 -4.86 -12.58 -5.38
CA GLY A 33 -4.55 -11.70 -6.50
C GLY A 33 -4.59 -10.21 -6.14
N LEU A 34 -4.19 -9.86 -4.91
CA LEU A 34 -4.14 -8.48 -4.43
C LEU A 34 -2.71 -7.93 -4.48
N ARG A 35 -2.60 -6.60 -4.58
CA ARG A 35 -1.35 -5.87 -4.31
C ARG A 35 -1.35 -5.36 -2.88
N TYR A 36 -0.17 -5.12 -2.32
CA TYR A 36 -0.03 -4.62 -0.95
C TYR A 36 -0.76 -3.28 -0.76
N ASP A 37 -0.59 -2.35 -1.70
CA ASP A 37 -1.24 -1.03 -1.68
C ASP A 37 -2.78 -1.09 -1.70
N ASP A 38 -3.38 -2.21 -2.16
CA ASP A 38 -4.84 -2.35 -2.23
C ASP A 38 -5.47 -2.49 -0.82
N LEU A 39 -4.68 -2.86 0.19
CA LEU A 39 -5.11 -3.05 1.58
C LEU A 39 -5.39 -1.72 2.32
N HIS A 40 -4.92 -0.61 1.78
CA HIS A 40 -5.11 0.72 2.37
C HIS A 40 -6.54 1.22 2.16
N ASP A 41 -7.30 1.32 3.24
CA ASP A 41 -8.71 1.71 3.21
C ASP A 41 -8.87 3.24 3.22
N PRO A 42 -9.54 3.84 2.21
CA PRO A 42 -9.78 5.28 2.14
C PRO A 42 -10.69 5.82 3.26
N MET A 43 -11.40 4.99 4.01
CA MET A 43 -12.25 5.46 5.11
C MET A 43 -11.46 5.73 6.39
N TYR A 44 -10.35 5.02 6.62
CA TYR A 44 -9.54 5.18 7.83
C TYR A 44 -8.57 6.36 7.72
N ASP A 45 -7.93 6.55 6.56
CA ASP A 45 -6.95 7.62 6.34
C ASP A 45 -7.42 8.58 5.25
N LEU A 46 -7.62 9.85 5.62
CA LEU A 46 -8.04 10.91 4.69
C LEU A 46 -7.02 11.13 3.58
N ASP A 47 -5.72 10.98 3.88
CA ASP A 47 -4.63 11.12 2.90
C ASP A 47 -4.72 10.06 1.80
N ILE A 48 -5.16 8.84 2.14
CA ILE A 48 -5.34 7.75 1.18
C ILE A 48 -6.52 8.07 0.26
N LYS A 49 -7.62 8.60 0.80
CA LYS A 49 -8.77 9.05 0.01
C LYS A 49 -8.38 10.16 -0.97
N GLU A 50 -7.63 11.15 -0.51
CA GLU A 50 -7.15 12.23 -1.37
C GLU A 50 -6.19 11.73 -2.44
N ALA A 51 -5.24 10.87 -2.08
CA ALA A 51 -4.32 10.26 -3.03
C ALA A 51 -5.10 9.54 -4.14
N LEU A 52 -6.08 8.71 -3.80
CA LEU A 52 -6.89 7.98 -4.78
C LEU A 52 -7.71 8.89 -5.71
N ASN A 53 -8.20 10.02 -5.21
CA ASN A 53 -8.94 10.98 -6.02
C ASN A 53 -8.04 11.70 -7.05
N ARG A 54 -6.73 11.81 -6.78
CA ARG A 54 -5.76 12.43 -7.68
C ARG A 54 -5.20 11.45 -8.72
N LEU A 55 -5.27 10.14 -8.46
CA LEU A 55 -4.78 9.12 -9.38
C LEU A 55 -5.61 9.06 -10.69
N PRO A 56 -4.99 8.60 -11.80
CA PRO A 56 -5.72 8.34 -13.03
C PRO A 56 -6.77 7.24 -12.84
N LYS A 57 -7.94 7.44 -13.45
CA LYS A 57 -9.11 6.56 -13.28
C LYS A 57 -8.82 5.10 -13.64
N GLN A 58 -8.00 4.84 -14.65
CA GLN A 58 -7.65 3.49 -15.11
C GLN A 58 -6.97 2.66 -14.00
N VAL A 59 -6.13 3.29 -13.17
CA VAL A 59 -5.45 2.62 -12.06
C VAL A 59 -6.44 2.29 -10.95
N VAL A 60 -7.37 3.21 -10.66
CA VAL A 60 -8.43 3.05 -9.66
C VAL A 60 -9.42 1.95 -10.10
N ASP A 61 -9.82 1.93 -11.36
CA ASP A 61 -10.71 0.91 -11.90
C ASP A 61 -10.05 -0.48 -11.84
N ALA A 62 -8.76 -0.58 -12.18
CA ALA A 62 -8.00 -1.83 -12.04
C ALA A 62 -7.87 -2.26 -10.57
N ARG A 63 -7.72 -1.33 -9.61
CA ARG A 63 -7.77 -1.62 -8.18
C ARG A 63 -9.12 -2.20 -7.78
N ASN A 64 -10.20 -1.55 -8.17
CA ASN A 64 -11.56 -1.97 -7.84
C ASN A 64 -11.90 -3.35 -8.40
N GLN A 65 -11.41 -3.68 -9.60
CA GLN A 65 -11.53 -5.03 -10.18
C GLN A 65 -10.81 -6.08 -9.33
N ARG A 66 -9.58 -5.80 -8.87
CA ARG A 66 -8.83 -6.71 -7.99
C ARG A 66 -9.56 -6.96 -6.67
N LEU A 67 -10.05 -5.89 -6.04
CA LEU A 67 -10.80 -5.99 -4.78
C LEU A 67 -12.09 -6.79 -4.94
N LYS A 68 -12.88 -6.53 -6.00
CA LYS A 68 -14.09 -7.30 -6.30
C LYS A 68 -13.81 -8.79 -6.48
N ARG A 69 -12.76 -9.13 -7.22
CA ARG A 69 -12.32 -10.51 -7.40
C ARG A 69 -11.89 -11.16 -6.08
N ALA A 70 -11.13 -10.46 -5.26
CA ALA A 70 -10.68 -10.99 -3.97
C ALA A 70 -11.86 -11.23 -3.02
N MET A 71 -12.85 -10.33 -3.02
CA MET A 71 -14.08 -10.52 -2.25
C MET A 71 -14.87 -11.74 -2.76
N ASP A 72 -15.01 -11.92 -4.07
CA ASP A 72 -15.67 -13.09 -4.66
C ASP A 72 -14.97 -14.40 -4.26
N LEU A 73 -13.65 -14.46 -4.36
CA LEU A 73 -12.84 -15.61 -3.93
C LEU A 73 -12.99 -15.89 -2.42
N SER A 74 -12.97 -14.83 -1.60
CA SER A 74 -13.15 -14.94 -0.16
C SER A 74 -14.54 -15.46 0.21
N MET A 75 -15.58 -15.05 -0.51
CA MET A 75 -16.95 -15.53 -0.30
C MET A 75 -17.12 -17.00 -0.67
N LYS A 76 -16.41 -17.45 -1.71
CA LYS A 76 -16.40 -18.85 -2.16
C LYS A 76 -15.48 -19.75 -1.34
N HIS A 77 -14.63 -19.17 -0.50
CA HIS A 77 -13.54 -19.89 0.18
C HIS A 77 -12.60 -20.63 -0.79
N GLU A 78 -12.42 -20.07 -1.98
CA GLU A 78 -11.56 -20.60 -3.04
C GLU A 78 -10.35 -19.68 -3.28
N TYR A 79 -9.28 -20.24 -3.84
CA TYR A 79 -8.09 -19.48 -4.21
C TYR A 79 -7.95 -19.38 -5.73
N LEU A 80 -7.16 -18.41 -6.17
CA LEU A 80 -6.85 -18.25 -7.59
C LEU A 80 -6.05 -19.45 -8.13
N LEU A 81 -6.20 -19.80 -9.41
CA LEU A 81 -5.39 -20.86 -10.04
C LEU A 81 -3.89 -20.54 -9.99
N GLU A 82 -3.05 -21.57 -9.87
CA GLU A 82 -1.60 -21.44 -9.64
C GLU A 82 -0.88 -20.67 -10.76
N ASP A 83 -1.28 -20.86 -12.02
CA ASP A 83 -0.74 -20.11 -13.17
C ASP A 83 -0.98 -18.60 -13.04
N LEU A 84 -2.19 -18.22 -12.61
CA LEU A 84 -2.56 -16.82 -12.40
C LEU A 84 -1.89 -16.24 -11.16
N GLN A 85 -1.58 -17.06 -10.14
CA GLN A 85 -0.81 -16.65 -8.96
C GLN A 85 0.64 -16.31 -9.34
N ALA A 86 1.25 -17.09 -10.25
CA ALA A 86 2.61 -16.86 -10.72
C ALA A 86 2.76 -15.52 -11.47
N MET A 87 1.70 -15.09 -12.18
CA MET A 87 1.66 -13.80 -12.88
C MET A 87 1.48 -12.58 -11.95
N GLN A 88 1.18 -12.77 -10.66
CA GLN A 88 0.93 -11.65 -9.76
C GLN A 88 2.20 -10.91 -9.33
N THR A 89 2.09 -9.58 -9.26
CA THR A 89 3.15 -8.68 -8.77
C THR A 89 2.70 -7.95 -7.49
N PRO A 90 2.74 -8.60 -6.31
CA PRO A 90 2.12 -8.06 -5.09
C PRO A 90 2.80 -6.80 -4.52
N PHE A 91 4.12 -6.67 -4.70
CA PHE A 91 4.92 -5.55 -4.16
C PHE A 91 5.20 -4.43 -5.16
N ARG A 92 4.44 -4.33 -6.25
CA ARG A 92 4.57 -3.20 -7.18
C ARG A 92 3.79 -2.00 -6.63
N PRO A 93 4.46 -0.97 -6.10
CA PRO A 93 3.76 0.19 -5.56
C PRO A 93 3.14 1.00 -6.70
N TYR A 94 1.98 1.59 -6.43
CA TYR A 94 1.34 2.59 -7.28
C TYR A 94 0.78 3.76 -6.47
N LEU A 95 0.62 3.60 -5.15
CA LEU A 95 0.04 4.61 -4.26
C LEU A 95 1.12 5.42 -3.52
N GLN A 96 2.29 4.83 -3.27
CA GLN A 96 3.35 5.40 -2.43
C GLN A 96 3.80 6.82 -2.87
N GLU A 97 3.94 7.04 -4.17
CA GLU A 97 4.35 8.34 -4.72
C GLU A 97 3.30 9.42 -4.45
N MET A 98 2.02 9.07 -4.60
CA MET A 98 0.93 10.01 -4.35
C MET A 98 0.74 10.29 -2.87
N LEU A 99 0.95 9.29 -2.00
CA LEU A 99 0.93 9.49 -0.55
C LEU A 99 2.05 10.42 -0.07
N ALA A 100 3.27 10.28 -0.61
CA ALA A 100 4.37 11.18 -0.29
C ALA A 100 4.05 12.63 -0.68
N LEU A 101 3.39 12.84 -1.83
CA LEU A 101 2.96 14.16 -2.27
C LEU A 101 1.84 14.74 -1.39
N VAL A 102 0.84 13.93 -1.04
CA VAL A 102 -0.28 14.36 -0.17
C VAL A 102 0.22 14.70 1.23
N SER A 103 1.01 13.83 1.84
CA SER A 103 1.63 14.06 3.16
C SER A 103 2.47 15.33 3.17
N ALA A 104 3.36 15.52 2.19
CA ALA A 104 4.16 16.75 2.09
C ALA A 104 3.30 18.01 1.92
N SER A 105 2.20 17.92 1.15
CA SER A 105 1.27 19.04 1.00
C SER A 105 0.53 19.36 2.31
N CYS A 106 0.06 18.34 3.03
CA CYS A 106 -0.67 18.50 4.28
C CYS A 106 0.23 19.11 5.38
N ASP A 107 1.48 18.65 5.47
CA ASP A 107 2.47 19.19 6.40
C ASP A 107 2.75 20.68 6.16
N LEU A 108 2.86 21.08 4.88
CA LEU A 108 3.02 22.49 4.51
C LEU A 108 1.82 23.34 4.93
N TYR A 109 0.59 22.86 4.72
CA TYR A 109 -0.63 23.57 5.15
C TYR A 109 -0.73 23.65 6.68
N SER A 110 -0.38 22.59 7.40
CA SER A 110 -0.35 22.58 8.87
C SER A 110 0.68 23.57 9.42
N LEU A 111 1.89 23.60 8.83
CA LEU A 111 2.94 24.55 9.20
C LEU A 111 2.54 25.99 8.87
N TYR A 112 1.89 26.24 7.73
CA TYR A 112 1.42 27.58 7.37
C TYR A 112 0.31 28.05 8.32
N ARG A 113 -0.61 27.15 8.69
CA ARG A 113 -1.67 27.43 9.67
C ARG A 113 -1.12 27.71 11.06
N MET A 114 -0.14 26.93 11.54
CA MET A 114 0.52 27.20 12.82
C MET A 114 1.29 28.53 12.79
N LYS A 115 2.08 28.80 11.74
CA LYS A 115 2.86 30.05 11.64
C LYS A 115 1.98 31.30 11.63
N CYS A 116 0.80 31.26 11.01
CA CYS A 116 -0.15 32.37 11.05
C CYS A 116 -0.72 32.63 12.46
N SER A 117 -0.88 31.60 13.30
CA SER A 117 -1.35 31.76 14.68
C SER A 117 -0.30 32.32 15.65
N TYR A 118 0.99 32.17 15.37
CA TYR A 118 2.08 32.71 16.21
C TYR A 118 2.63 34.06 15.73
N LEU A 119 2.09 34.62 14.65
CA LEU A 119 2.49 35.93 14.09
C LEU A 119 1.51 37.07 14.44
N CYS A 120 0.57 36.84 15.37
CA CYS A 120 -0.35 37.84 15.90
C CYS A 120 -0.07 38.12 17.37
#